data_AF-A0A0S6XLL5-F1
#
_entry.id   AF-A0A0S6XLL5-F1
#
_cell.length_a   1.000
_cell.length_b   1.000
_cell.length_c   1.000
_cell.angle_alpha   90.00
_cell.angle_beta   90.00
_cell.angle_gamma   90.00
#
_symmetry.space_group_name_H-M   'P 1'
#
loop_
_entity.id
_entity.type
_entity.pdbx_description
1 polymer ?
#
loop_
_entity_poly.entity_id
_entity_poly.type
_entity_poly.pdbx_seq_one_letter_code
_entity_poly.pdbx_strand_id
1 'polypeptide(L)'
;MDTKCADPDLQLDVDIMMIDYLIHSALRRVIKESKQSGQQSESTDNALHMVEDCLVLFNAHHPVPPDMPNTEFRLEVLQFATLFGRRKRKTTSSPSTSRLRDLRAENAERSQKWTASHPQSDTKVRSDTLAEPLFSEEQPVMLLDLLPLFMSISAMRADGNPSSYWMNLAAEFMLQAVLEALAFVQNTSDADDKLGSIIREAFSWGRSENFQDPRDDLFWDFDNGIELKEWITVRSEYLSETTPKSGMDLIKHLNSVKQNYPLQDFETIMLKYITTLSTSVEQPLLVQLQGTQVNGLTKRETLKLKLRCGLSK
;
A
#
# COMPACT_ATOMS: atom_id res chain seq x y z
N MET A 1 15.63 33.48 -36.28
CA MET A 1 15.64 32.16 -35.63
C MET A 1 14.68 32.27 -34.47
N ASP A 2 13.52 31.63 -34.58
CA ASP A 2 12.53 31.58 -33.50
C ASP A 2 13.05 30.65 -32.39
N THR A 3 13.81 31.19 -31.45
CA THR A 3 14.02 30.52 -30.16
C THR A 3 12.73 30.66 -29.36
N LYS A 4 11.70 29.88 -29.74
CA LYS A 4 10.58 29.59 -28.86
C LYS A 4 11.13 28.73 -27.72
N CYS A 5 11.81 29.35 -26.77
CA CYS A 5 12.14 28.68 -25.52
C CYS A 5 10.83 28.39 -24.78
N ALA A 6 10.78 27.23 -24.12
CA ALA A 6 9.71 26.94 -23.18
C ALA A 6 9.68 28.06 -22.12
N ASP A 7 8.48 28.47 -21.75
CA ASP A 7 8.29 29.43 -20.67
C ASP A 7 8.79 28.78 -19.36
N PRO A 8 9.85 29.31 -18.72
CA PRO A 8 10.40 28.72 -17.51
C PRO A 8 9.37 28.68 -16.37
N ASP A 9 8.39 29.59 -16.38
CA ASP A 9 7.34 29.65 -15.35
C ASP A 9 6.37 28.46 -15.44
N LEU A 10 6.33 27.76 -16.58
CA LEU A 10 5.50 26.56 -16.80
C LEU A 10 6.26 25.24 -16.61
N GLN A 11 7.57 25.29 -16.31
CA GLN A 11 8.40 24.10 -16.23
C GLN A 11 7.89 23.10 -15.17
N LEU A 12 7.48 23.61 -14.01
CA LEU A 12 6.90 22.80 -12.94
C LEU A 12 5.64 22.06 -13.43
N ASP A 13 4.67 22.77 -14.01
CA ASP A 13 3.43 22.16 -14.51
C ASP A 13 3.71 21.07 -15.56
N VAL A 14 4.68 21.32 -16.44
CA VAL A 14 5.11 20.34 -17.46
C VAL A 14 5.68 19.09 -16.80
N ASP A 15 6.57 19.26 -15.83
CA ASP A 15 7.21 18.15 -15.12
C ASP A 15 6.18 17.33 -14.32
N ILE A 16 5.21 17.99 -13.68
CA ILE A 16 4.09 17.35 -12.98
C ILE A 16 3.22 16.54 -13.96
N MET A 17 2.87 17.12 -15.11
CA MET A 17 2.09 16.40 -16.13
C MET A 17 2.83 15.18 -16.68
N MET A 18 4.15 15.29 -16.88
CA MET A 18 4.99 14.20 -17.37
C MET A 18 5.08 13.07 -16.35
N ILE A 19 5.42 13.38 -15.10
CA ILE A 19 5.60 12.35 -14.07
C ILE A 19 4.27 11.63 -13.79
N ASP A 20 3.16 12.38 -13.74
CA ASP A 20 1.85 11.79 -13.49
C ASP A 20 1.40 10.85 -14.63
N TYR A 21 1.70 11.23 -15.88
CA TYR A 21 1.48 10.37 -17.04
C TYR A 21 2.29 9.08 -16.96
N LEU A 22 3.57 9.16 -16.57
CA LEU A 22 4.45 8.00 -16.45
C LEU A 22 3.97 7.06 -15.35
N ILE A 23 3.64 7.59 -14.17
CA ILE A 23 3.11 6.83 -13.03
C ILE A 23 1.83 6.09 -13.45
N HIS A 24 0.87 6.78 -14.06
CA HIS A 24 -0.37 6.16 -14.52
C HIS A 24 -0.11 5.06 -15.57
N SER A 25 0.79 5.31 -16.51
CA SER A 25 1.14 4.36 -17.55
C SER A 25 1.81 3.10 -16.98
N ALA A 26 2.73 3.27 -16.02
CA ALA A 26 3.36 2.17 -15.31
C ALA A 26 2.34 1.37 -14.49
N LEU A 27 1.46 2.05 -13.73
CA LEU A 27 0.44 1.42 -12.90
C LEU A 27 -0.48 0.51 -13.72
N ARG A 28 -0.93 0.97 -14.89
CA ARG A 28 -1.75 0.16 -15.80
C ARG A 28 -1.03 -1.09 -16.29
N ARG A 29 0.28 -1.02 -16.53
CA ARG A 29 1.10 -2.15 -16.97
C ARG A 29 1.29 -3.16 -15.83
N VAL A 30 1.58 -2.68 -14.62
CA VAL A 30 1.69 -3.51 -13.41
C VAL A 30 0.38 -4.25 -13.13
N ILE A 31 -0.76 -3.57 -13.14
CA ILE A 31 -2.08 -4.21 -12.94
C ILE A 31 -2.36 -5.26 -14.02
N LYS A 32 -1.99 -4.99 -15.28
CA LYS A 32 -2.16 -5.94 -16.39
C LYS A 32 -1.25 -7.16 -16.21
N GLU A 33 0.01 -6.97 -15.86
CA GLU A 33 0.99 -8.03 -15.58
C GLU A 33 0.49 -8.96 -14.46
N SER A 34 -0.01 -8.38 -13.35
CA SER A 34 -0.55 -9.14 -12.22
C SER A 34 -1.76 -10.00 -12.57
N LYS A 35 -2.57 -9.59 -13.58
CA LYS A 35 -3.72 -10.36 -14.06
C LYS A 35 -3.33 -11.51 -15.00
N GLN A 36 -2.16 -11.45 -15.65
CA GLN A 36 -1.76 -12.37 -16.71
C GLN A 36 -0.83 -13.50 -16.21
N SER A 37 -0.98 -13.91 -14.94
CA SER A 37 -0.21 -14.99 -14.30
C SER A 37 1.31 -14.80 -14.35
N GLY A 38 1.77 -13.55 -14.29
CA GLY A 38 3.17 -13.21 -14.01
C GLY A 38 4.15 -13.69 -15.07
N GLN A 39 3.95 -13.37 -16.35
CA GLN A 39 5.12 -13.25 -17.22
C GLN A 39 5.68 -11.84 -17.03
N GLN A 40 6.92 -11.75 -16.57
CA GLN A 40 7.60 -10.47 -16.45
C GLN A 40 7.67 -9.85 -17.83
N SER A 41 7.05 -8.68 -17.98
CA SER A 41 7.16 -7.93 -19.21
C SER A 41 8.34 -6.97 -19.08
N GLU A 42 9.34 -7.12 -19.96
CA GLU A 42 10.39 -6.11 -20.17
C GLU A 42 9.76 -4.71 -20.33
N SER A 43 8.56 -4.64 -20.91
CA SER A 43 7.82 -3.40 -21.05
C SER A 43 7.27 -2.82 -19.74
N THR A 44 7.02 -3.62 -18.71
CA THR A 44 6.65 -3.13 -17.37
C THR A 44 7.87 -2.62 -16.62
N ASP A 45 9.00 -3.34 -16.70
CA ASP A 45 10.25 -2.91 -16.05
C ASP A 45 10.76 -1.60 -16.64
N ASN A 46 10.75 -1.46 -17.97
CA ASN A 46 11.11 -0.20 -18.63
C ASN A 46 10.20 0.95 -18.18
N ALA A 47 8.90 0.70 -17.97
CA ALA A 47 7.99 1.73 -17.50
C ALA A 47 8.27 2.15 -16.05
N LEU A 48 8.62 1.21 -15.17
CA LEU A 48 9.02 1.50 -13.79
C LEU A 48 10.35 2.26 -13.74
N HIS A 49 11.34 1.87 -14.54
CA HIS A 49 12.61 2.60 -14.64
C HIS A 49 12.42 4.03 -15.13
N MET A 50 11.53 4.27 -16.11
CA MET A 50 11.21 5.62 -16.55
C MET A 50 10.58 6.48 -15.45
N VAL A 51 9.74 5.90 -14.58
CA VAL A 51 9.18 6.61 -13.44
C VAL A 51 10.27 6.97 -12.44
N GLU A 52 11.15 6.03 -12.11
CA GLU A 52 12.28 6.24 -11.19
C GLU A 52 13.23 7.35 -11.69
N ASP A 53 13.68 7.25 -12.94
CA ASP A 53 14.57 8.26 -13.55
C ASP A 53 13.91 9.64 -13.59
N CYS A 54 12.61 9.69 -13.89
CA CYS A 54 11.86 10.94 -13.90
C CYS A 54 11.68 11.53 -12.48
N LEU A 55 11.46 10.70 -11.46
CA LEU A 55 11.40 11.13 -10.06
C LEU A 55 12.73 11.71 -9.59
N VAL A 56 13.85 11.07 -9.94
CA VAL A 56 15.19 11.57 -9.62
C VAL A 56 15.42 12.95 -10.23
N LEU A 57 15.08 13.12 -11.51
CA LEU A 57 15.20 14.41 -12.19
C LEU A 57 14.24 15.46 -11.62
N PHE A 58 13.00 15.08 -11.35
CA PHE A 58 11.99 15.95 -10.76
C PHE A 58 12.45 16.50 -9.42
N ASN A 59 12.92 15.63 -8.51
CA ASN A 59 13.40 16.02 -7.19
C ASN A 59 14.68 16.87 -7.24
N ALA A 60 15.52 16.68 -8.27
CA ALA A 60 16.71 17.50 -8.49
C ALA A 60 16.36 18.92 -8.97
N HIS A 61 15.30 19.05 -9.78
CA HIS A 61 14.85 20.34 -10.32
C HIS A 61 13.90 21.10 -9.38
N HIS A 62 13.16 20.37 -8.53
CA HIS A 62 12.15 20.93 -7.62
C HIS A 62 12.46 20.52 -6.17
N PRO A 63 13.42 21.17 -5.49
CA PRO A 63 13.83 20.80 -4.13
C PRO A 63 12.73 21.01 -3.08
N VAL A 64 11.76 21.88 -3.37
CA VAL A 64 10.57 22.08 -2.55
C VAL A 64 9.45 21.24 -3.18
N PRO A 65 8.94 20.20 -2.49
CA PRO A 65 7.86 19.38 -3.00
C PRO A 65 6.63 20.23 -3.29
N PRO A 66 6.11 20.23 -4.53
CA PRO A 66 4.85 20.89 -4.84
C PRO A 66 3.69 20.05 -4.30
N ASP A 67 2.56 20.71 -4.02
CA ASP A 67 1.33 20.02 -3.63
C ASP A 67 0.72 19.30 -4.84
N MET A 68 0.74 17.97 -4.83
CA MET A 68 0.29 17.13 -5.96
C MET A 68 -0.51 15.90 -5.49
N PRO A 69 -1.65 16.08 -4.81
CA PRO A 69 -2.30 15.00 -4.07
C PRO A 69 -2.71 13.82 -4.96
N ASN A 70 -3.15 14.08 -6.19
CA ASN A 70 -3.50 13.03 -7.14
C ASN A 70 -2.27 12.26 -7.67
N THR A 71 -1.15 12.95 -7.90
CA THR A 71 0.09 12.35 -8.39
C THR A 71 0.72 11.50 -7.28
N GLU A 72 0.79 12.03 -6.06
CA GLU A 72 1.27 11.33 -4.87
C GLU A 72 0.44 10.08 -4.60
N PHE A 73 -0.89 10.21 -4.61
CA PHE A 73 -1.79 9.06 -4.47
C PHE A 73 -1.53 7.99 -5.56
N ARG A 74 -1.39 8.38 -6.83
CA ARG A 74 -1.09 7.41 -7.90
C ARG A 74 0.28 6.77 -7.72
N LEU A 75 1.28 7.50 -7.21
CA LEU A 75 2.62 6.99 -6.94
C LEU A 75 2.58 5.93 -5.83
N GLU A 76 1.87 6.20 -4.75
CA GLU A 76 1.65 5.28 -3.62
C GLU A 76 0.92 4.01 -4.09
N VAL A 77 -0.14 4.16 -4.91
CA VAL A 77 -0.83 3.01 -5.52
C VAL A 77 0.09 2.23 -6.47
N LEU A 78 0.95 2.89 -7.23
CA LEU A 78 1.96 2.23 -8.08
C LEU A 78 2.96 1.44 -7.25
N GLN A 79 3.49 2.02 -6.18
CA GLN A 79 4.40 1.35 -5.27
C GLN A 79 3.73 0.10 -4.68
N PHE A 80 2.52 0.24 -4.15
CA PHE A 80 1.78 -0.87 -3.57
C PHE A 80 1.47 -1.96 -4.59
N ALA A 81 0.98 -1.60 -5.78
CA ALA A 81 0.67 -2.56 -6.84
C ALA A 81 1.91 -3.32 -7.30
N THR A 82 3.05 -2.63 -7.41
CA THR A 82 4.33 -3.21 -7.83
C THR A 82 4.82 -4.21 -6.81
N LEU A 83 4.87 -3.80 -5.53
CA LEU A 83 5.33 -4.68 -4.45
C LEU A 83 4.38 -5.86 -4.26
N PHE A 84 3.07 -5.62 -4.18
CA PHE A 84 2.08 -6.68 -3.99
C PHE A 84 2.08 -7.69 -5.14
N GLY A 85 2.10 -7.22 -6.39
CA GLY A 85 2.08 -8.08 -7.58
C GLY A 85 3.37 -8.88 -7.78
N ARG A 86 4.51 -8.33 -7.34
CA ARG A 86 5.83 -8.93 -7.57
C ARG A 86 6.47 -9.58 -6.34
N ARG A 87 5.88 -9.46 -5.14
CA ARG A 87 6.48 -9.94 -3.86
C ARG A 87 6.98 -11.39 -3.87
N LYS A 88 6.33 -12.29 -4.63
CA LYS A 88 6.72 -13.71 -4.73
C LYS A 88 8.02 -13.91 -5.53
N ARG A 89 8.60 -12.85 -6.09
CA ARG A 89 9.77 -12.90 -6.98
C ARG A 89 10.72 -11.77 -6.64
N LYS A 90 12.02 -12.08 -6.66
CA LYS A 90 13.05 -11.04 -6.59
C LYS A 90 13.11 -10.35 -7.94
N THR A 91 12.84 -9.06 -7.97
CA THR A 91 12.85 -8.22 -9.17
C THR A 91 13.77 -7.02 -8.96
N THR A 92 14.11 -6.28 -10.01
CA THR A 92 14.84 -5.00 -9.88
C THR A 92 14.05 -3.96 -9.08
N SER A 93 12.72 -4.09 -9.05
CA SER A 93 11.81 -3.28 -8.24
C SER A 93 11.66 -3.74 -6.78
N SER A 94 12.33 -4.83 -6.38
CA SER A 94 12.30 -5.28 -4.98
C SER A 94 13.15 -4.32 -4.12
N PRO A 95 12.64 -3.87 -2.95
CA PRO A 95 13.43 -3.02 -2.07
C PRO A 95 14.72 -3.72 -1.63
N SER A 96 15.75 -2.94 -1.33
CA SER A 96 17.00 -3.49 -0.78
C SER A 96 16.75 -4.16 0.57
N THR A 97 17.60 -5.14 0.92
CA THR A 97 17.50 -5.83 2.22
C THR A 97 17.63 -4.86 3.39
N SER A 98 18.48 -3.84 3.27
CA SER A 98 18.59 -2.75 4.25
C SER A 98 17.28 -1.98 4.38
N ARG A 99 16.66 -1.57 3.26
CA ARG A 99 15.42 -0.79 3.31
C ARG A 99 14.27 -1.60 3.90
N LEU A 100 14.19 -2.90 3.62
CA LEU A 100 13.21 -3.79 4.25
C LEU A 100 13.43 -3.94 5.75
N ARG A 101 14.69 -3.97 6.20
CA ARG A 101 15.00 -3.99 7.63
C ARG A 101 14.54 -2.72 8.32
N ASP A 102 14.85 -1.57 7.74
CA ASP A 102 14.43 -0.27 8.28
C ASP A 102 12.90 -0.20 8.37
N LEU A 103 12.20 -0.62 7.31
CA LEU A 103 10.74 -0.68 7.29
C LEU A 103 10.16 -1.59 8.38
N ARG A 104 10.73 -2.78 8.58
CA ARG A 104 10.30 -3.72 9.63
C ARG A 104 10.55 -3.15 11.03
N ALA A 105 11.67 -2.46 11.23
CA ALA A 105 11.97 -1.80 12.49
C ALA A 105 10.98 -0.66 12.78
N GLU A 106 10.66 0.16 11.78
CA GLU A 106 9.63 1.21 11.87
C GLU A 106 8.26 0.63 12.24
N ASN A 107 7.86 -0.48 11.61
CA ASN A 107 6.57 -1.14 11.88
C ASN A 107 6.51 -1.75 13.29
N ALA A 108 7.59 -2.41 13.72
CA ALA A 108 7.69 -2.97 15.05
C ALA A 108 7.63 -1.87 16.13
N GLU A 109 8.34 -0.76 15.94
CA GLU A 109 8.31 0.40 16.84
C GLU A 109 6.90 0.99 16.94
N ARG A 110 6.22 1.15 15.80
CA ARG A 110 4.82 1.62 15.73
C ARG A 110 3.89 0.70 16.53
N SER A 111 4.00 -0.62 16.33
CA SER A 111 3.19 -1.59 17.08
C SER A 111 3.45 -1.51 18.58
N GLN A 112 4.72 -1.41 19.01
CA GLN A 112 5.06 -1.28 20.43
C GLN A 112 4.42 -0.03 21.07
N LYS A 113 4.49 1.12 20.38
CA LYS A 113 3.83 2.36 20.83
C LYS A 113 2.32 2.18 20.97
N TRP A 114 1.69 1.52 19.99
CA TRP A 114 0.27 1.24 20.03
C TRP A 114 -0.11 0.32 21.21
N THR A 115 0.59 -0.80 21.40
CA THR A 115 0.34 -1.74 22.50
C THR A 115 0.52 -1.08 23.87
N ALA A 116 1.57 -0.26 24.04
CA ALA A 116 1.81 0.46 25.29
C ALA A 116 0.65 1.40 25.68
N SER A 117 -0.11 1.87 24.70
CA SER A 117 -1.29 2.72 24.92
C SER A 117 -2.62 1.95 25.02
N HIS A 118 -2.62 0.66 24.71
CA HIS A 118 -3.79 -0.22 24.77
C HIS A 118 -3.54 -1.47 25.63
N PRO A 119 -3.23 -1.32 26.93
CA PRO A 119 -2.85 -2.43 27.81
C PRO A 119 -3.97 -3.46 28.04
N GLN A 120 -5.24 -3.12 27.74
CA GLN A 120 -6.36 -4.07 27.80
C GLN A 120 -6.49 -4.94 26.54
N SER A 121 -5.79 -4.60 25.45
CA SER A 121 -5.73 -5.43 24.24
C SER A 121 -4.70 -6.55 24.32
N ASP A 122 -3.97 -6.65 25.46
CA ASP A 122 -3.00 -7.69 25.76
C ASP A 122 -3.64 -9.07 25.67
N THR A 123 -3.58 -9.60 24.46
CA THR A 123 -3.54 -11.02 24.19
C THR A 123 -2.46 -11.61 25.09
N LYS A 124 -2.73 -12.76 25.72
CA LYS A 124 -1.81 -13.53 26.59
C LYS A 124 -0.58 -14.08 25.84
N VAL A 125 0.02 -13.28 24.98
CA VAL A 125 1.14 -13.62 24.14
C VAL A 125 2.32 -12.87 24.74
N ARG A 126 2.98 -13.52 25.70
CA ARG A 126 4.22 -13.03 26.32
C ARG A 126 5.30 -12.86 25.24
N SER A 127 5.92 -11.69 25.16
CA SER A 127 7.32 -11.59 24.75
C SER A 127 7.89 -10.29 25.32
N ASP A 128 8.67 -10.40 26.38
CA ASP A 128 9.37 -9.30 27.06
C ASP A 128 10.76 -9.03 26.44
N THR A 129 11.00 -9.49 25.21
CA THR A 129 12.36 -9.50 24.63
C THR A 129 12.53 -8.41 23.57
N LEU A 130 13.58 -7.59 23.75
CA LEU A 130 14.07 -6.63 22.74
C LEU A 130 14.27 -7.35 21.40
N ALA A 131 13.70 -6.75 20.35
CA ALA A 131 13.50 -7.33 19.04
C ALA A 131 14.81 -7.81 18.38
N GLU A 132 15.09 -9.11 18.45
CA GLU A 132 15.77 -9.74 17.31
C GLU A 132 14.91 -9.55 16.05
N PRO A 133 15.51 -9.46 14.85
CA PRO A 133 14.74 -9.37 13.63
C PRO A 133 13.78 -10.56 13.55
N LEU A 134 12.48 -10.29 13.47
CA LEU A 134 11.43 -11.32 13.33
C LEU A 134 11.71 -12.25 12.14
N PHE A 135 12.48 -11.76 11.17
CA PHE A 135 12.76 -12.35 9.88
C PHE A 135 14.23 -12.21 9.50
N SER A 136 14.76 -13.21 8.79
CA SER A 136 16.12 -13.18 8.24
C SER A 136 16.25 -12.16 7.10
N GLU A 137 17.48 -11.69 6.86
CA GLU A 137 17.78 -10.65 5.85
C GLU A 137 17.46 -11.03 4.40
N GLU A 138 17.35 -12.33 4.11
CA GLU A 138 17.12 -12.84 2.75
C GLU A 138 15.64 -13.02 2.38
N GLN A 139 14.72 -12.66 3.29
CA GLN A 139 13.30 -12.91 3.05
C GLN A 139 12.69 -11.98 2.00
N PRO A 140 11.71 -12.48 1.21
CA PRO A 140 10.97 -11.65 0.27
C PRO A 140 10.14 -10.60 1.03
N VAL A 141 9.60 -9.65 0.25
CA VAL A 141 8.57 -8.71 0.75
C VAL A 141 7.36 -9.53 1.19
N MET A 142 6.90 -9.33 2.42
CA MET A 142 5.71 -9.99 2.96
C MET A 142 4.51 -9.04 2.98
N LEU A 143 3.32 -9.60 3.11
CA LEU A 143 2.10 -8.84 3.36
C LEU A 143 2.22 -7.98 4.62
N LEU A 144 2.91 -8.44 5.67
CA LEU A 144 3.18 -7.64 6.86
C LEU A 144 3.95 -6.35 6.52
N ASP A 145 4.94 -6.43 5.62
CA ASP A 145 5.72 -5.27 5.16
C ASP A 145 4.85 -4.29 4.35
N LEU A 146 3.79 -4.77 3.71
CA LEU A 146 2.88 -3.98 2.85
C LEU A 146 1.69 -3.40 3.58
N LEU A 147 1.39 -3.87 4.79
CA LEU A 147 0.24 -3.44 5.56
C LEU A 147 0.25 -1.91 5.84
N PRO A 148 1.38 -1.28 6.23
CA PRO A 148 1.40 0.18 6.41
C PRO A 148 1.14 0.98 5.14
N LEU A 149 1.60 0.47 4.00
CA LEU A 149 1.38 1.10 2.70
C LEU A 149 -0.10 1.00 2.29
N PHE A 150 -0.73 -0.16 2.54
CA PHE A 150 -2.17 -0.33 2.39
C PHE A 150 -2.97 0.65 3.27
N MET A 151 -2.56 0.83 4.53
CA MET A 151 -3.21 1.79 5.44
C MET A 151 -3.03 3.24 4.98
N SER A 152 -1.83 3.61 4.53
CA SER A 152 -1.55 4.94 3.97
C SER A 152 -2.47 5.27 2.80
N ILE A 153 -2.55 4.37 1.81
CA ILE A 153 -3.41 4.54 0.63
C ILE A 153 -4.88 4.64 1.01
N SER A 154 -5.30 3.85 2.00
CA SER A 154 -6.67 3.88 2.51
C SER A 154 -7.00 5.21 3.18
N ALA A 155 -6.10 5.72 4.03
CA ALA A 155 -6.26 6.99 4.71
C ALA A 155 -6.31 8.18 3.73
N MET A 156 -5.47 8.17 2.68
CA MET A 156 -5.48 9.21 1.63
C MET A 156 -6.83 9.32 0.90
N ARG A 157 -7.61 8.23 0.83
CA ARG A 157 -8.86 8.21 0.05
C ARG A 157 -10.11 8.31 0.89
N ALA A 158 -10.02 7.99 2.17
CA ALA A 158 -11.18 8.00 3.04
C ALA A 158 -11.54 9.41 3.46
N ASP A 159 -12.80 9.78 3.29
CA ASP A 159 -13.35 11.04 3.80
C ASP A 159 -13.67 10.92 5.32
N GLY A 160 -12.78 10.26 6.07
CA GLY A 160 -12.96 9.94 7.50
C GLY A 160 -14.01 8.85 7.82
N ASN A 161 -14.65 8.26 6.80
CA ASN A 161 -15.72 7.27 6.98
C ASN A 161 -15.42 5.97 6.22
N PRO A 162 -14.68 5.02 6.80
CA PRO A 162 -14.42 3.74 6.16
C PRO A 162 -15.72 2.92 6.05
N SER A 163 -15.92 2.27 4.89
CA SER A 163 -17.05 1.33 4.73
C SER A 163 -16.81 0.01 5.47
N SER A 164 -17.88 -0.67 5.87
CA SER A 164 -17.82 -2.03 6.45
C SER A 164 -17.05 -3.02 5.57
N TYR A 165 -17.23 -2.95 4.25
CA TYR A 165 -16.49 -3.76 3.30
C TYR A 165 -14.97 -3.52 3.37
N TRP A 166 -14.57 -2.24 3.45
CA TRP A 166 -13.16 -1.90 3.58
C TRP A 166 -12.59 -2.35 4.93
N MET A 167 -13.32 -2.18 6.04
CA MET A 167 -12.87 -2.62 7.36
C MET A 167 -12.61 -4.14 7.39
N ASN A 168 -13.51 -4.91 6.78
CA ASN A 168 -13.32 -6.35 6.61
C ASN A 168 -12.10 -6.68 5.74
N LEU A 169 -11.91 -5.97 4.62
CA LEU A 169 -10.73 -6.16 3.77
C LEU A 169 -9.43 -5.85 4.52
N ALA A 170 -9.41 -4.79 5.32
CA ALA A 170 -8.26 -4.40 6.13
C ALA A 170 -7.93 -5.47 7.19
N ALA A 171 -8.94 -5.97 7.91
CA ALA A 171 -8.76 -7.01 8.91
C ALA A 171 -8.37 -8.37 8.29
N GLU A 172 -8.92 -8.72 7.12
CA GLU A 172 -8.48 -9.89 6.35
C GLU A 172 -7.02 -9.75 5.91
N PHE A 173 -6.58 -8.56 5.50
CA PHE A 173 -5.17 -8.30 5.20
C PHE A 173 -4.28 -8.62 6.41
N MET A 174 -4.65 -8.15 7.61
CA MET A 174 -3.91 -8.43 8.85
C MET A 174 -3.80 -9.94 9.10
N LEU A 175 -4.91 -10.66 8.97
CA LEU A 175 -4.92 -12.11 9.14
C LEU A 175 -4.05 -12.80 8.08
N GLN A 176 -4.15 -12.40 6.81
CA GLN A 176 -3.33 -12.95 5.72
C GLN A 176 -1.85 -12.66 5.90
N ALA A 177 -1.48 -11.52 6.48
CA ALA A 177 -0.08 -11.22 6.85
C ALA A 177 0.45 -12.20 7.90
N VAL A 178 -0.34 -12.53 8.93
CA VAL A 178 0.01 -13.57 9.92
C VAL A 178 0.14 -14.94 9.25
N LEU A 179 -0.83 -15.34 8.43
CA LEU A 179 -0.86 -16.65 7.78
C LEU A 179 0.25 -16.84 6.72
N GLU A 180 0.67 -15.76 6.07
CA GLU A 180 1.83 -15.77 5.17
C GLU A 180 3.13 -15.92 5.98
N ALA A 181 3.29 -15.14 7.05
CA ALA A 181 4.47 -15.19 7.92
C ALA A 181 4.67 -16.55 8.59
N LEU A 182 3.57 -17.27 8.90
CA LEU A 182 3.60 -18.63 9.45
C LEU A 182 4.52 -19.57 8.64
N ALA A 183 4.50 -19.47 7.31
CA ALA A 183 5.31 -20.32 6.44
C ALA A 183 6.82 -20.16 6.68
N PHE A 184 7.25 -19.00 7.19
CA PHE A 184 8.65 -18.66 7.43
C PHE A 184 9.12 -18.96 8.85
N VAL A 185 8.22 -18.93 9.83
CA VAL A 185 8.58 -19.05 11.26
C VAL A 185 8.24 -20.40 11.87
N GLN A 186 7.32 -21.18 11.30
CA GLN A 186 6.81 -22.43 11.91
C GLN A 186 7.87 -23.50 12.23
N ASN A 187 9.06 -23.43 11.62
CA ASN A 187 10.14 -24.41 11.82
C ASN A 187 11.27 -23.87 12.71
N THR A 188 11.14 -22.68 13.30
CA THR A 188 12.14 -22.12 14.21
C THR A 188 11.89 -22.57 15.64
N SER A 189 12.93 -22.60 16.47
CA SER A 189 12.82 -23.01 17.87
C SER A 189 11.98 -22.05 18.73
N ASP A 190 11.80 -20.82 18.26
CA ASP A 190 11.09 -19.69 18.87
C ASP A 190 9.81 -19.31 18.09
N ALA A 191 9.24 -20.27 17.34
CA ALA A 191 8.13 -20.02 16.43
C ALA A 191 6.91 -19.37 17.12
N ASP A 192 6.55 -19.81 18.32
CA ASP A 192 5.43 -19.26 19.08
C ASP A 192 5.65 -17.80 19.48
N ASP A 193 6.86 -17.45 19.95
CA ASP A 193 7.20 -16.07 20.34
C ASP A 193 7.24 -15.13 19.13
N LYS A 194 7.77 -15.62 18.00
CA LYS A 194 7.77 -14.91 16.71
C LYS A 194 6.36 -14.69 16.17
N LEU A 195 5.55 -15.74 16.12
CA LEU A 195 4.14 -15.65 15.69
C LEU A 195 3.36 -14.70 16.57
N GLY A 196 3.58 -14.77 17.87
CA GLY A 196 2.99 -13.85 18.83
C GLY A 196 3.30 -12.38 18.53
N SER A 197 4.56 -12.10 18.22
CA SER A 197 5.02 -10.76 17.85
C SER A 197 4.45 -10.29 16.51
N ILE A 198 4.36 -11.19 15.53
CA ILE A 198 3.74 -10.92 14.22
C ILE A 198 2.25 -10.62 14.36
N ILE A 199 1.51 -11.39 15.16
CA ILE A 199 0.09 -11.16 15.43
C ILE A 199 -0.11 -9.78 16.06
N ARG A 200 0.68 -9.44 17.09
CA ARG A 200 0.62 -8.10 17.70
C ARG A 200 0.91 -7.01 16.67
N GLU A 201 1.96 -7.14 15.88
CA GLU A 201 2.32 -6.16 14.86
C GLU A 201 1.21 -5.94 13.83
N ALA A 202 0.66 -7.06 13.31
CA ALA A 202 -0.38 -7.04 12.30
C ALA A 202 -1.68 -6.40 12.78
N PHE A 203 -2.05 -6.59 14.06
CA PHE A 203 -3.33 -6.11 14.61
C PHE A 203 -3.23 -4.82 15.44
N SER A 204 -2.04 -4.23 15.56
CA SER A 204 -1.83 -2.97 16.29
C SER A 204 -2.20 -1.74 15.43
N TRP A 205 -3.41 -1.66 14.87
CA TRP A 205 -3.85 -0.52 14.03
C TRP A 205 -5.10 0.12 14.61
N GLY A 206 -5.09 1.44 14.75
CA GLY A 206 -6.11 2.18 15.47
C GLY A 206 -5.50 3.35 16.22
N ARG A 207 -6.25 4.44 16.40
CA ARG A 207 -5.70 5.65 17.03
C ARG A 207 -5.46 5.43 18.53
N SER A 208 -4.38 6.01 19.01
CA SER A 208 -4.03 6.08 20.43
C SER A 208 -4.00 7.53 20.90
N GLU A 209 -4.40 7.80 22.15
CA GLU A 209 -4.25 9.13 22.75
C GLU A 209 -2.77 9.55 22.88
N ASN A 210 -1.87 8.58 23.03
CA ASN A 210 -0.44 8.80 23.30
C ASN A 210 0.44 8.66 22.04
N PHE A 211 -0.15 8.28 20.90
CA PHE A 211 0.56 8.05 19.65
C PHE A 211 -0.32 8.47 18.47
N GLN A 212 0.16 9.48 17.72
CA GLN A 212 -0.53 9.98 16.53
C GLN A 212 0.22 9.53 15.29
N ASP A 213 -0.39 8.62 14.56
CA ASP A 213 -0.05 8.27 13.18
C ASP A 213 -1.18 8.78 12.29
N PRO A 214 -0.93 9.64 11.30
CA PRO A 214 -1.98 10.13 10.39
C PRO A 214 -2.74 9.00 9.69
N ARG A 215 -2.12 7.82 9.54
CA ARG A 215 -2.76 6.63 8.96
C ARG A 215 -3.87 6.08 9.85
N ASP A 216 -3.82 6.36 11.16
CA ASP A 216 -4.81 5.90 12.13
C ASP A 216 -6.05 6.80 12.20
N ASP A 217 -6.03 7.99 11.59
CA ASP A 217 -7.19 8.90 11.57
C ASP A 217 -8.42 8.25 10.91
N LEU A 218 -8.19 7.27 10.03
CA LEU A 218 -9.24 6.47 9.40
C LEU A 218 -10.10 5.68 10.39
N PHE A 219 -9.56 5.38 11.57
CA PHE A 219 -10.22 4.58 12.59
C PHE A 219 -10.88 5.44 13.66
N TRP A 220 -10.89 6.76 13.51
CA TRP A 220 -11.31 7.68 14.56
C TRP A 220 -12.59 8.42 14.21
N ASP A 221 -13.54 8.37 15.14
CA ASP A 221 -14.71 9.24 15.13
C ASP A 221 -14.31 10.58 15.77
N PHE A 222 -14.05 11.59 14.94
CA PHE A 222 -13.66 12.93 15.41
C PHE A 222 -14.78 13.64 16.17
N ASP A 223 -16.05 13.34 15.87
CA ASP A 223 -17.18 13.98 16.53
C ASP A 223 -17.34 13.46 17.96
N ASN A 224 -17.11 12.15 18.15
CA ASN A 224 -17.25 11.50 19.45
C ASN A 224 -15.92 11.34 20.21
N GLY A 225 -14.79 11.62 19.57
CA GLY A 225 -13.46 11.48 20.17
C GLY A 225 -13.13 10.04 20.59
N ILE A 226 -13.59 9.05 19.82
CA ILE A 226 -13.40 7.62 20.11
C ILE A 226 -13.03 6.84 18.85
N GLU A 227 -12.39 5.69 19.03
CA GLU A 227 -12.16 4.75 17.93
C GLU A 227 -13.51 4.18 17.44
N LEU A 228 -13.62 3.98 16.12
CA LEU A 228 -14.83 3.49 15.47
C LEU A 228 -15.22 2.12 16.05
N LYS A 229 -16.40 2.04 16.68
CA LYS A 229 -16.91 0.80 17.30
C LYS A 229 -16.98 -0.38 16.32
N GLU A 230 -17.35 -0.10 15.08
CA GLU A 230 -17.40 -1.11 14.03
C GLU A 230 -15.99 -1.64 13.72
N TRP A 231 -14.99 -0.77 13.65
CA TRP A 231 -13.59 -1.17 13.46
C TRP A 231 -13.09 -2.04 14.61
N ILE A 232 -13.34 -1.64 15.86
CA ILE A 232 -12.96 -2.44 17.04
C ILE A 232 -13.56 -3.84 16.96
N THR A 233 -14.83 -3.93 16.55
CA THR A 233 -15.55 -5.20 16.42
C THR A 233 -14.91 -6.07 15.34
N VAL A 234 -14.76 -5.54 14.12
CA VAL A 234 -14.17 -6.27 12.98
C VAL A 234 -12.73 -6.70 13.29
N ARG A 235 -11.89 -5.80 13.83
CA ARG A 235 -10.52 -6.11 14.24
C ARG A 235 -10.48 -7.25 15.26
N SER A 236 -11.38 -7.23 16.25
CA SER A 236 -11.44 -8.25 17.31
C SER A 236 -11.92 -9.61 16.77
N GLU A 237 -12.85 -9.63 15.82
CA GLU A 237 -13.31 -10.86 15.16
C GLU A 237 -12.16 -11.56 14.44
N TYR A 238 -11.43 -10.86 13.58
CA TYR A 238 -10.27 -11.44 12.87
C TYR A 238 -9.10 -11.76 13.79
N LEU A 239 -8.88 -10.98 14.85
CA LEU A 239 -7.87 -11.30 15.87
C LEU A 239 -8.23 -12.60 16.60
N SER A 240 -9.51 -12.83 16.88
CA SER A 240 -9.97 -14.05 17.55
C SER A 240 -9.69 -15.32 16.74
N GLU A 241 -9.66 -15.22 15.40
CA GLU A 241 -9.23 -16.31 14.51
C GLU A 241 -7.78 -16.73 14.75
N THR A 242 -6.93 -15.83 15.26
CA THR A 242 -5.53 -16.18 15.59
C THR A 242 -5.37 -16.84 16.96
N THR A 243 -6.43 -16.86 17.78
CA THR A 243 -6.39 -17.41 19.13
C THR A 243 -6.69 -18.92 19.11
N PRO A 244 -5.76 -19.78 19.54
CA PRO A 244 -5.99 -21.21 19.53
C PRO A 244 -7.13 -21.62 20.46
N LYS A 245 -7.93 -22.58 19.99
CA LYS A 245 -8.94 -23.25 20.83
C LYS A 245 -8.24 -23.94 22.01
N SER A 246 -8.93 -24.04 23.16
CA SER A 246 -8.36 -24.62 24.39
C SER A 246 -7.67 -25.96 24.14
N GLY A 247 -6.38 -26.05 24.52
CA GLY A 247 -5.55 -27.25 24.35
C GLY A 247 -4.98 -27.47 22.94
N MET A 248 -5.23 -26.59 21.98
CA MET A 248 -4.65 -26.64 20.64
C MET A 248 -3.35 -25.82 20.58
N ASP A 249 -2.35 -26.38 19.91
CA ASP A 249 -1.10 -25.70 19.56
C ASP A 249 -1.34 -24.56 18.54
N LEU A 250 -0.64 -23.43 18.71
CA LEU A 250 -0.85 -22.22 17.89
C LEU A 250 -0.57 -22.47 16.41
N ILE A 251 0.53 -23.14 16.08
CA ILE A 251 0.92 -23.45 14.70
C ILE A 251 -0.11 -24.37 14.05
N LYS A 252 -0.56 -25.41 14.76
CA LYS A 252 -1.63 -26.31 14.26
C LYS A 252 -2.93 -25.56 14.04
N HIS A 253 -3.31 -24.67 14.97
CA HIS A 253 -4.50 -23.84 14.85
C HIS A 253 -4.43 -22.93 13.62
N LEU A 254 -3.36 -22.15 13.45
CA LEU A 254 -3.20 -21.24 12.31
C LEU A 254 -3.13 -21.98 10.96
N ASN A 255 -2.54 -23.18 10.92
CA ASN A 255 -2.59 -24.03 9.73
C ASN A 255 -4.02 -24.46 9.37
N SER A 256 -4.91 -24.64 10.35
CA SER A 256 -6.33 -24.92 10.11
C SER A 256 -7.07 -23.67 9.63
N VAL A 257 -6.79 -22.50 10.21
CA VAL A 257 -7.36 -21.21 9.78
C VAL A 257 -6.97 -20.91 8.33
N LYS A 258 -5.72 -21.17 7.95
CA LYS A 258 -5.23 -21.02 6.57
C LYS A 258 -6.07 -21.76 5.52
N GLN A 259 -6.72 -22.86 5.87
CA GLN A 259 -7.62 -23.58 4.95
C GLN A 259 -8.93 -22.83 4.70
N ASN A 260 -9.39 -22.04 5.67
CA ASN A 260 -10.61 -21.24 5.58
C ASN A 260 -10.36 -19.87 4.93
N TYR A 261 -9.10 -19.42 4.87
CA TYR A 261 -8.68 -18.15 4.30
C TYR A 261 -7.64 -18.35 3.18
N PRO A 262 -8.03 -18.89 2.01
CA PRO A 262 -7.09 -19.12 0.92
C PRO A 262 -6.44 -17.81 0.43
N LEU A 263 -5.11 -17.77 0.44
CA LEU A 263 -4.35 -16.59 0.00
C LEU A 263 -4.69 -16.15 -1.42
N GLN A 264 -5.06 -17.08 -2.30
CA GLN A 264 -5.42 -16.78 -3.70
C GLN A 264 -6.73 -15.98 -3.81
N ASP A 265 -7.69 -16.23 -2.94
CA ASP A 265 -8.96 -15.51 -2.92
C ASP A 265 -8.72 -14.07 -2.47
N PHE A 266 -7.95 -13.90 -1.39
CA PHE A 266 -7.49 -12.61 -0.93
C PHE A 266 -6.71 -11.84 -2.00
N GLU A 267 -5.75 -12.49 -2.69
CA GLU A 267 -5.00 -11.89 -3.80
C GLU A 267 -5.93 -11.38 -4.92
N THR A 268 -7.00 -12.13 -5.22
CA THR A 268 -7.98 -11.74 -6.23
C THR A 268 -8.77 -10.50 -5.79
N ILE A 269 -9.20 -10.46 -4.53
CA ILE A 269 -9.90 -9.31 -3.94
C ILE A 269 -8.98 -8.08 -3.93
N MET A 270 -7.72 -8.24 -3.53
CA MET A 270 -6.74 -7.16 -3.51
C MET A 270 -6.42 -6.61 -4.90
N LEU A 271 -6.29 -7.46 -5.92
CA LEU A 271 -6.11 -7.00 -7.29
C LEU A 271 -7.32 -6.21 -7.81
N LYS A 272 -8.53 -6.59 -7.39
CA LYS A 272 -9.74 -5.81 -7.68
C LYS A 272 -9.70 -4.46 -6.96
N TYR A 273 -9.32 -4.44 -5.68
CA TYR A 273 -9.17 -3.22 -4.89
C TYR A 273 -8.14 -2.25 -5.52
N ILE A 274 -6.94 -2.74 -5.87
CA ILE A 274 -5.90 -1.96 -6.58
C ILE A 274 -6.43 -1.41 -7.92
N THR A 275 -7.19 -2.23 -8.66
CA THR A 275 -7.82 -1.77 -9.91
C THR A 275 -8.79 -0.62 -9.64
N THR A 276 -9.63 -0.72 -8.60
CA THR A 276 -10.56 0.34 -8.19
C THR A 276 -9.81 1.62 -7.83
N LEU A 277 -8.75 1.53 -7.01
CA LEU A 277 -7.91 2.67 -6.64
C LEU A 277 -7.28 3.36 -7.85
N SER A 278 -6.77 2.57 -8.82
CA SER A 278 -6.17 3.12 -10.04
C SER A 278 -7.14 3.94 -10.91
N THR A 279 -8.45 3.79 -10.67
CA THR A 279 -9.53 4.47 -11.38
C THR A 279 -10.31 5.46 -10.51
N SER A 280 -9.96 5.60 -9.22
CA SER A 280 -10.70 6.45 -8.28
C SER A 280 -10.32 7.93 -8.36
N VAL A 281 -9.18 8.23 -8.96
CA VAL A 281 -8.74 9.59 -9.30
C VAL A 281 -8.86 9.81 -10.80
N GLU A 282 -8.98 11.08 -11.20
CA GLU A 282 -9.04 11.46 -12.60
C GLU A 282 -7.83 10.91 -13.38
N GLN A 283 -7.93 10.75 -14.70
CA GLN A 283 -6.75 10.38 -15.51
C GLN A 283 -5.80 11.58 -15.64
N PRO A 284 -4.48 11.36 -15.77
CA PRO A 284 -3.55 12.47 -16.04
C PRO A 284 -3.92 13.20 -17.33
N LEU A 285 -3.70 14.52 -17.37
CA LEU A 285 -4.09 15.36 -18.51
C LEU A 285 -3.56 14.83 -19.86
N LEU A 286 -2.30 14.35 -19.88
CA LEU A 286 -1.71 13.79 -21.09
C LEU A 286 -2.41 12.51 -21.58
N VAL A 287 -2.98 11.71 -20.67
CA VAL A 287 -3.82 10.54 -21.05
C VAL A 287 -5.15 11.03 -21.63
N GLN A 288 -5.76 12.04 -21.03
CA GLN A 288 -7.02 12.61 -21.53
C GLN A 288 -6.86 13.24 -22.92
N LEU A 289 -5.71 13.90 -23.17
CA LEU A 289 -5.35 14.45 -24.47
C LEU A 289 -5.12 13.37 -25.54
N GLN A 290 -4.77 12.15 -25.16
CA GLN A 290 -4.76 11.00 -26.07
C GLN A 290 -6.19 10.49 -26.35
N GLY A 291 -7.10 10.66 -25.39
CA GLY A 291 -8.52 10.28 -25.45
C GLY A 291 -9.41 11.21 -26.30
N THR A 292 -10.73 11.09 -26.16
CA THR A 292 -11.71 11.84 -26.97
C THR A 292 -12.12 13.19 -26.37
N GLN A 293 -11.92 13.36 -25.07
CA GLN A 293 -12.34 14.54 -24.32
C GLN A 293 -11.44 14.74 -23.11
N VAL A 294 -11.07 16.00 -22.86
CA VAL A 294 -10.44 16.45 -21.61
C VAL A 294 -11.53 16.89 -20.65
N ASN A 295 -11.41 16.52 -19.38
CA ASN A 295 -12.35 16.92 -18.34
C ASN A 295 -12.44 18.45 -18.24
N GLY A 296 -13.63 18.96 -17.96
CA GLY A 296 -13.91 20.40 -17.96
C GLY A 296 -13.97 21.06 -19.35
N LEU A 297 -13.62 20.35 -20.44
CA LEU A 297 -13.75 20.85 -21.81
C LEU A 297 -14.83 20.09 -22.59
N THR A 298 -15.54 20.78 -23.46
CA THR A 298 -16.36 20.12 -24.49
C THR A 298 -15.47 19.37 -25.49
N LYS A 299 -16.03 18.42 -26.24
CA LYS A 299 -15.30 17.74 -27.34
C LYS A 299 -14.74 18.73 -28.36
N ARG A 300 -15.48 19.82 -28.65
CA ARG A 300 -15.03 20.88 -29.57
C ARG A 300 -13.85 21.65 -29.00
N GLU A 301 -13.87 21.98 -27.72
CA GLU A 301 -12.75 22.67 -27.06
C GLU A 301 -11.53 21.77 -26.94
N THR A 302 -11.73 20.48 -26.63
CA THR A 302 -10.66 19.48 -26.63
C THR A 302 -9.99 19.39 -28.01
N LEU A 303 -10.78 19.33 -29.09
CA LEU A 303 -10.23 19.30 -30.45
C LEU A 303 -9.44 20.57 -30.78
N LYS A 304 -9.98 21.75 -30.42
CA LYS A 304 -9.27 23.03 -30.58
C LYS A 304 -7.94 23.04 -29.81
N LEU A 305 -7.93 22.52 -28.58
CA LEU A 305 -6.71 22.39 -27.78
C LEU A 305 -5.70 21.46 -28.45
N LYS A 306 -6.13 20.27 -28.90
CA LYS A 306 -5.27 19.32 -29.63
C LYS A 306 -4.68 19.93 -30.90
N LEU A 307 -5.47 20.68 -31.67
CA LEU A 307 -5.00 21.39 -32.86
C LEU A 307 -3.92 22.43 -32.50
N ARG A 308 -4.12 23.21 -31.44
CA ARG A 308 -3.12 24.19 -30.95
C ARG A 308 -1.82 23.52 -30.49
N CYS A 309 -1.92 22.35 -29.89
CA CYS A 309 -0.77 21.56 -29.44
C CYS A 309 -0.13 20.71 -30.55
N GLY A 310 -0.66 20.74 -31.79
CA GLY A 310 -0.14 19.94 -32.90
C GLY A 310 -0.43 18.42 -32.80
N LEU A 311 -1.38 18.02 -31.97
CA LEU A 311 -1.74 16.61 -31.71
C LEU A 311 -2.84 16.08 -32.64
N SER A 312 -3.45 16.93 -33.45
CA SER A 312 -4.51 16.57 -34.41
C SER A 312 -4.32 17.39 -35.68
N LYS A 313 -4.68 16.82 -36.83
CA LYS A 313 -4.66 17.49 -38.14
C LYS A 313 -6.09 17.81 -38.57
#